data_AF-A0A5C9E9T5-F1
#
_entry.id   AF-A0A5C9E9T5-F1
#
_cell.length_a   1.000
_cell.length_b   1.000
_cell.length_c   1.000
_cell.angle_alpha   90.00
_cell.angle_beta   90.00
_cell.angle_gamma   90.00
#
_symmetry.space_group_name_H-M   'P 1'
#
loop_
_entity.id
_entity.type
_entity.pdbx_description
1 polymer ?
#
loop_
_entity_poly.entity_id
_entity_poly.type
_entity_poly.pdbx_seq_one_letter_code
_entity_poly.pdbx_strand_id
1 'polypeptide(L)'
;MGQLTGTLLGLITAFIISFIVLTFGAFMPAELISTQIVDDFLRFSDLELKLAITGTVLFPSAIGATLGDILGLGARSWTVLMFLSWGIGGLAAGLLSRDIIQGVFAAVFAAAIGALLTWILIFVIQTSDFGQILGTSSLIIMQSALEGIIYPCIVGGIGGLLGGAITRER
;
A
#
# COMPACT_ATOMS: atom_id res chain seq x y z
N MET A 1 3.36 -23.03 -3.11
CA MET A 1 4.00 -22.45 -1.91
C MET A 1 4.73 -21.14 -2.22
N GLY A 2 5.54 -21.05 -3.28
CA GLY A 2 6.28 -19.81 -3.62
C GLY A 2 5.41 -18.56 -3.82
N GLN A 3 4.26 -18.68 -4.50
CA GLN A 3 3.35 -17.55 -4.71
C GLN A 3 2.82 -16.95 -3.40
N LEU A 4 2.36 -17.77 -2.45
CA LEU A 4 1.82 -17.29 -1.17
C LEU A 4 2.92 -16.61 -0.33
N THR A 5 4.11 -17.19 -0.30
CA THR A 5 5.27 -16.59 0.37
C THR A 5 5.67 -15.26 -0.29
N GLY A 6 5.70 -15.21 -1.63
CA GLY A 6 5.98 -13.99 -2.39
C GLY A 6 4.95 -12.90 -2.13
N THR A 7 3.66 -13.23 -2.10
CA THR A 7 2.58 -12.29 -1.79
C THR A 7 2.74 -11.67 -0.41
N LEU A 8 2.95 -12.49 0.62
CA LEU A 8 3.14 -11.99 1.99
C LEU A 8 4.40 -11.13 2.09
N LEU A 9 5.51 -11.56 1.50
CA LEU A 9 6.75 -10.78 1.55
C LEU A 9 6.61 -9.46 0.80
N GLY A 10 6.00 -9.45 -0.38
CA GLY A 10 5.81 -8.23 -1.15
C GLY A 10 4.97 -7.20 -0.42
N LEU A 11 3.89 -7.64 0.23
CA LEU A 11 3.05 -6.80 1.07
C LEU A 11 3.84 -6.22 2.25
N ILE A 12 4.55 -7.07 3.01
CA ILE A 12 5.34 -6.66 4.17
C ILE A 12 6.45 -5.68 3.74
N THR A 13 7.10 -5.95 2.61
CA THR A 13 8.19 -5.14 2.08
C THR A 13 7.69 -3.75 1.68
N ALA A 14 6.60 -3.67 0.91
CA ALA A 14 5.99 -2.39 0.54
C ALA A 14 5.60 -1.58 1.79
N PHE A 15 5.01 -2.25 2.77
CA PHE A 15 4.62 -1.63 4.04
C PHE A 15 5.82 -1.09 4.83
N ILE A 16 6.86 -1.92 5.05
CA ILE A 16 8.06 -1.53 5.82
C ILE A 16 8.77 -0.36 5.15
N ILE A 17 8.90 -0.37 3.82
CA ILE A 17 9.56 0.71 3.08
C ILE A 17 8.81 2.03 3.30
N SER A 18 7.50 2.03 3.09
CA SER A 18 6.69 3.24 3.32
C SER A 18 6.80 3.72 4.76
N PHE A 19 6.75 2.81 5.73
CA PHE A 19 6.82 3.15 7.15
C PHE A 19 8.17 3.76 7.54
N ILE A 20 9.28 3.15 7.10
CA ILE A 20 10.64 3.65 7.36
C ILE A 20 10.81 5.02 6.72
N VAL A 21 10.41 5.16 5.46
CA VAL A 21 10.58 6.41 4.72
C VAL A 21 9.79 7.54 5.39
N LEU A 22 8.55 7.29 5.82
CA LEU A 22 7.76 8.29 6.56
C LEU A 22 8.36 8.62 7.93
N THR A 23 8.94 7.64 8.62
CA THR A 23 9.63 7.85 9.91
C THR A 23 10.82 8.81 9.77
N PHE A 24 11.56 8.72 8.67
CA PHE A 24 12.69 9.59 8.37
C PHE A 24 12.34 10.74 7.41
N GLY A 25 11.06 10.95 7.12
CA GLY A 25 10.59 11.88 6.09
C GLY A 25 10.96 13.34 6.37
N ALA A 26 11.19 13.70 7.63
CA ALA A 26 11.61 15.05 8.04
C ALA A 26 12.97 15.46 7.45
N PHE A 27 13.80 14.49 7.04
CA PHE A 27 15.09 14.73 6.41
C PHE A 27 15.05 14.58 4.88
N MET A 28 13.88 14.33 4.31
CA MET A 28 13.72 14.10 2.87
C MET A 28 13.24 15.35 2.13
N PRO A 29 13.61 15.50 0.84
CA PRO A 29 13.12 16.59 0.01
C PRO A 29 11.60 16.47 -0.22
N ALA A 30 10.91 17.61 -0.23
CA ALA A 30 9.45 17.69 -0.39
C ALA A 30 8.97 17.19 -1.78
N GLU A 31 9.87 17.13 -2.76
CA GLU A 31 9.61 16.58 -4.09
C GLU A 31 9.40 15.05 -4.06
N LEU A 32 9.92 14.37 -3.04
CA LEU A 32 9.82 12.92 -2.88
C LEU A 32 8.53 12.55 -2.11
N ILE A 33 8.23 13.30 -1.05
CA ILE A 33 7.03 13.15 -0.22
C ILE A 33 6.59 14.54 0.24
N SER A 34 5.30 14.83 0.08
CA SER A 34 4.73 16.07 0.61
C SER A 34 4.98 16.18 2.12
N THR A 35 5.52 17.33 2.55
CA THR A 35 5.76 17.63 3.96
C THR A 35 4.50 17.46 4.81
N GLN A 36 3.32 17.74 4.24
CA GLN A 36 2.05 17.53 4.93
C GLN A 36 1.82 16.07 5.34
N ILE A 37 2.17 15.11 4.49
CA ILE A 37 2.00 13.68 4.79
C ILE A 37 2.96 13.26 5.91
N VAL A 38 4.18 13.78 5.89
CA VAL A 38 5.20 13.53 6.92
C VAL A 38 4.76 14.13 8.25
N ASP A 39 4.27 15.38 8.24
CA ASP A 39 3.79 16.07 9.43
C ASP A 39 2.59 15.34 10.03
N ASP A 40 1.62 14.92 9.22
CA ASP A 40 0.49 14.10 9.66
C ASP A 40 1.00 12.79 10.30
N PHE A 41 1.98 12.11 9.70
CA PHE A 41 2.53 10.85 10.22
C PHE A 41 3.29 11.02 11.54
N LEU A 42 4.09 12.08 11.67
CA LEU A 42 4.92 12.34 12.86
C LEU A 42 4.11 12.93 14.01
N ARG A 43 2.98 13.60 13.71
CA ARG A 43 2.10 14.22 14.71
C ARG A 43 1.41 13.20 15.61
N PHE A 44 1.01 12.05 15.08
CA PHE A 44 0.30 11.03 15.87
C PHE A 44 1.29 10.06 16.53
N SER A 45 1.02 9.68 17.79
CA SER A 45 1.74 8.61 18.48
C SER A 45 1.12 7.23 18.25
N ASP A 46 -0.18 7.20 17.93
CA ASP A 46 -0.96 5.98 17.83
C ASP A 46 -0.58 5.18 16.57
N LEU A 47 -0.40 3.88 16.75
CA LEU A 47 0.01 3.01 15.65
C LEU A 47 -1.09 2.91 14.61
N GLU A 48 -2.38 2.85 14.99
CA GLU A 48 -3.47 2.73 14.02
C GLU A 48 -3.51 3.92 13.05
N LEU A 49 -3.32 5.14 13.55
CA LEU A 49 -3.30 6.34 12.72
C LEU A 49 -2.08 6.38 11.80
N LYS A 50 -0.90 5.98 12.28
CA LYS A 50 0.30 5.84 11.44
C LYS A 50 0.11 4.80 10.34
N LEU A 51 -0.51 3.67 10.67
CA LEU A 51 -0.83 2.62 9.71
C LEU A 51 -1.85 3.12 8.68
N ALA A 52 -2.86 3.88 9.09
CA ALA A 52 -3.85 4.46 8.18
C ALA A 52 -3.19 5.46 7.21
N ILE A 53 -2.34 6.37 7.71
CA ILE A 53 -1.58 7.30 6.87
C ILE A 53 -0.67 6.55 5.89
N THR A 54 0.02 5.51 6.36
CA THR A 54 0.81 4.63 5.47
C THR A 54 -0.07 3.97 4.40
N GLY A 55 -1.28 3.54 4.77
CA GLY A 55 -2.29 3.00 3.86
C GLY A 55 -2.72 4.01 2.79
N THR A 56 -2.93 5.28 3.15
CA THR A 56 -3.26 6.34 2.16
C THR A 56 -2.13 6.53 1.14
N VAL A 57 -0.87 6.39 1.56
CA VAL A 57 0.30 6.49 0.68
C VAL A 57 0.42 5.27 -0.23
N LEU A 58 0.13 4.07 0.30
CA LEU A 58 0.23 2.82 -0.45
C LEU A 58 -0.91 2.64 -1.47
N PHE A 59 -2.10 3.20 -1.20
CA PHE A 59 -3.29 3.05 -2.02
C PHE A 59 -3.95 4.40 -2.34
N PRO A 60 -3.24 5.32 -3.01
CA PRO A 60 -3.81 6.61 -3.38
C PRO A 60 -4.83 6.40 -4.52
N SER A 61 -6.10 6.75 -4.31
CA SER A 61 -7.09 6.71 -5.38
C SER A 61 -6.84 7.83 -6.40
N ALA A 62 -7.14 7.53 -7.67
CA ALA A 62 -7.08 8.46 -8.79
C ALA A 62 -8.47 8.93 -9.26
N ILE A 63 -9.50 8.21 -8.83
CA ILE A 63 -10.86 8.31 -9.36
C ILE A 63 -11.75 8.53 -8.13
N GLY A 64 -12.39 9.69 -8.00
CA GLY A 64 -13.25 9.99 -6.84
C GLY A 64 -12.49 10.45 -5.58
N ALA A 65 -13.09 10.19 -4.41
CA ALA A 65 -12.55 10.61 -3.11
C ALA A 65 -11.42 9.66 -2.67
N THR A 66 -10.26 10.21 -2.33
CA THR A 66 -9.13 9.40 -1.86
C THR A 66 -9.28 9.00 -0.40
N LEU A 67 -8.57 7.96 0.03
CA LEU A 67 -8.50 7.58 1.44
C LEU A 67 -8.01 8.76 2.31
N GLY A 68 -7.10 9.59 1.79
CA GLY A 68 -6.65 10.80 2.47
C GLY A 68 -7.72 11.90 2.56
N ASP A 69 -8.65 11.98 1.61
CA ASP A 69 -9.81 12.88 1.69
C ASP A 69 -10.83 12.39 2.71
N ILE A 70 -11.07 11.08 2.76
CA ILE A 70 -12.00 10.44 3.69
C ILE A 70 -11.51 10.56 5.15
N LEU A 71 -10.20 10.41 5.37
CA LEU A 71 -9.57 10.56 6.68
C LEU A 71 -9.25 12.02 7.04
N GLY A 72 -9.19 12.91 6.04
CA GLY A 72 -8.69 14.27 6.20
C GLY A 72 -7.17 14.37 6.45
N LEU A 73 -6.46 13.24 6.39
CA LEU A 73 -5.06 13.07 6.78
C LEU A 73 -4.31 12.21 5.76
N GLY A 74 -3.01 12.45 5.59
CA GLY A 74 -2.14 11.62 4.73
C GLY A 74 -2.23 11.97 3.24
N ALA A 75 -1.96 10.98 2.38
CA ALA A 75 -1.83 11.21 0.95
C ALA A 75 -3.19 11.33 0.25
N ARG A 76 -3.38 12.46 -0.43
CA ARG A 76 -4.57 12.74 -1.27
C ARG A 76 -4.32 12.54 -2.76
N SER A 77 -3.07 12.32 -3.13
CA SER A 77 -2.65 12.05 -4.49
C SER A 77 -1.49 11.08 -4.44
N TRP A 78 -1.05 10.67 -5.63
CA TRP A 78 -0.07 9.62 -5.72
C TRP A 78 1.31 10.21 -5.45
N THR A 79 2.15 9.41 -4.81
CA THR A 79 3.45 9.84 -4.35
C THR A 79 4.55 9.00 -5.00
N VAL A 80 5.75 9.57 -5.12
CA VAL A 80 6.93 8.80 -5.53
C VAL A 80 7.17 7.64 -4.57
N LEU A 81 6.87 7.83 -3.28
CA LEU A 81 6.94 6.77 -2.28
C LEU A 81 6.05 5.57 -2.63
N MET A 82 4.84 5.78 -3.12
CA MET A 82 3.96 4.68 -3.57
C MET A 82 4.64 3.84 -4.67
N PHE A 83 5.29 4.49 -5.63
CA PHE A 83 5.97 3.80 -6.73
C PHE A 83 7.18 3.02 -6.21
N LEU A 84 7.94 3.62 -5.29
CA LEU A 84 9.10 3.00 -4.67
C LEU A 84 8.69 1.77 -3.84
N SER A 85 7.68 1.92 -2.97
CA SER A 85 7.26 0.89 -2.04
C SER A 85 6.69 -0.33 -2.76
N TRP A 86 5.77 -0.13 -3.71
CA TRP A 86 5.20 -1.23 -4.50
C TRP A 86 6.16 -1.77 -5.54
N GLY A 87 7.08 -0.94 -6.08
CA GLY A 87 8.12 -1.42 -6.99
C GLY A 87 9.05 -2.42 -6.31
N ILE A 88 9.54 -2.07 -5.12
CA ILE A 88 10.41 -2.94 -4.33
C ILE A 88 9.62 -4.11 -3.73
N GLY A 89 8.40 -3.89 -3.25
CA GLY A 89 7.51 -4.96 -2.77
C GLY A 89 7.20 -5.98 -3.87
N GLY A 90 6.91 -5.52 -5.09
CA GLY A 90 6.72 -6.36 -6.26
C GLY A 90 7.97 -7.16 -6.60
N LEU A 91 9.14 -6.51 -6.60
CA LEU A 91 10.43 -7.17 -6.83
C LEU A 91 10.70 -8.26 -5.80
N ALA A 92 10.48 -7.98 -4.51
CA ALA A 92 10.62 -8.97 -3.44
C ALA A 92 9.65 -10.15 -3.60
N ALA A 93 8.40 -9.89 -4.01
CA ALA A 93 7.44 -10.94 -4.32
C ALA A 93 7.92 -11.81 -5.49
N GLY A 94 8.42 -11.18 -6.56
CA GLY A 94 8.97 -11.85 -7.74
C GLY A 94 10.17 -12.74 -7.42
N LEU A 95 11.13 -12.24 -6.62
CA LEU A 95 12.34 -12.98 -6.23
C LEU A 95 12.07 -14.27 -5.44
N LEU A 96 10.95 -14.33 -4.72
CA LEU A 96 10.54 -15.53 -3.97
C LEU A 96 9.55 -16.41 -4.73
N SER A 97 9.08 -15.94 -5.89
CA SER A 97 8.20 -16.69 -6.76
C SER A 97 9.02 -17.62 -7.65
N ARG A 98 8.50 -18.81 -7.93
CA ARG A 98 9.26 -19.81 -8.70
C ARG A 98 9.30 -19.51 -10.20
N ASP A 99 8.31 -18.76 -10.68
CA ASP A 99 8.11 -18.44 -12.09
C ASP A 99 7.73 -16.97 -12.28
N ILE A 100 8.03 -16.40 -13.45
CA ILE A 100 7.69 -15.00 -13.81
C ILE A 100 6.18 -14.75 -13.65
N ILE A 101 5.36 -15.67 -14.17
CA ILE A 101 3.89 -15.55 -14.08
C ILE A 101 3.46 -15.56 -12.61
N GLN A 102 4.01 -16.47 -11.81
CA GLN A 102 3.72 -16.53 -10.37
C GLN A 102 4.21 -15.27 -9.65
N GLY A 103 5.32 -14.66 -10.06
CA GLY A 103 5.86 -13.41 -9.50
C GLY A 103 4.95 -12.21 -9.74
N VAL A 104 4.46 -12.06 -10.98
CA VAL A 104 3.49 -11.02 -11.32
C VAL A 104 2.20 -11.21 -10.50
N PHE A 105 1.64 -12.43 -10.49
CA PHE A 105 0.44 -12.70 -9.70
C PHE A 105 0.69 -12.49 -8.20
N ALA A 106 1.84 -12.93 -7.67
CA ALA A 106 2.16 -12.77 -6.25
C ALA A 106 2.16 -11.29 -5.84
N ALA A 107 2.72 -10.41 -6.68
CA ALA A 107 2.75 -8.97 -6.45
C ALA A 107 1.36 -8.32 -6.57
N VAL A 108 0.57 -8.70 -7.58
CA VAL A 108 -0.81 -8.19 -7.75
C VAL A 108 -1.71 -8.62 -6.59
N PHE A 109 -1.61 -9.88 -6.15
CA PHE A 109 -2.34 -10.36 -4.98
C PHE A 109 -1.87 -9.67 -3.69
N ALA A 110 -0.58 -9.29 -3.59
CA ALA A 110 -0.08 -8.54 -2.44
C ALA A 110 -0.74 -7.16 -2.35
N ALA A 111 -0.84 -6.44 -3.47
CA ALA A 111 -1.54 -5.18 -3.55
C ALA A 111 -3.03 -5.34 -3.20
N ALA A 112 -3.70 -6.39 -3.68
CA ALA A 112 -5.12 -6.64 -3.42
C ALA A 112 -5.41 -6.92 -1.94
N ILE A 113 -4.61 -7.79 -1.33
CA ILE A 113 -4.74 -8.09 0.09
C ILE A 113 -4.45 -6.82 0.91
N GLY A 114 -3.41 -6.07 0.55
CA GLY A 114 -3.08 -4.83 1.26
C GLY A 114 -4.19 -3.77 1.19
N ALA A 115 -4.88 -3.63 0.04
CA ALA A 115 -5.99 -2.71 -0.10
C ALA A 115 -7.17 -3.11 0.81
N LEU A 116 -7.50 -4.41 0.85
CA LEU A 116 -8.53 -4.94 1.74
C LEU A 116 -8.19 -4.74 3.22
N LEU A 117 -6.94 -4.99 3.61
CA LEU A 117 -6.47 -4.75 4.98
C LEU A 117 -6.53 -3.27 5.35
N THR A 118 -6.18 -2.38 4.41
CA THR A 118 -6.23 -0.93 4.61
C THR A 118 -7.68 -0.46 4.78
N TRP A 119 -8.61 -0.98 3.99
CA TRP A 119 -10.04 -0.72 4.17
C TRP A 119 -10.52 -1.13 5.56
N ILE A 120 -10.23 -2.37 6.00
CA ILE A 120 -10.64 -2.88 7.32
C ILE A 120 -10.04 -2.02 8.43
N LEU A 121 -8.75 -1.66 8.33
CA LEU A 121 -8.08 -0.80 9.30
C LEU A 121 -8.79 0.55 9.42
N ILE A 122 -9.02 1.23 8.29
CA ILE A 122 -9.65 2.57 8.28
C ILE A 122 -11.08 2.49 8.82
N PHE A 123 -11.83 1.44 8.46
CA PHE A 123 -13.16 1.21 9.00
C PHE A 123 -13.13 1.08 10.54
N VAL A 124 -12.23 0.27 11.09
CA VAL A 124 -12.10 0.07 12.56
C VAL A 124 -11.68 1.36 13.28
N ILE A 125 -10.89 2.22 12.64
CA ILE A 125 -10.55 3.54 13.20
C ILE A 125 -11.76 4.47 13.24
N GLN A 126 -12.62 4.42 12.23
CA GLN A 126 -13.78 5.33 12.12
C GLN A 126 -15.00 4.87 12.92
N THR A 127 -15.15 3.57 13.17
CA THR A 127 -16.30 3.04 13.92
C THR A 127 -15.95 1.83 14.77
N SER A 128 -16.55 1.74 15.96
CA SER A 128 -16.51 0.57 16.82
C SER A 128 -17.63 -0.44 16.54
N ASP A 129 -18.57 -0.11 15.64
CA ASP A 129 -19.72 -0.96 15.31
C ASP A 129 -19.43 -1.83 14.08
N PHE A 130 -19.00 -3.07 14.33
CA PHE A 130 -18.72 -4.07 13.29
C PHE A 130 -19.93 -4.46 12.46
N GLY A 131 -21.16 -4.22 12.94
CA GLY A 131 -22.38 -4.46 12.17
C GLY A 131 -22.48 -3.59 10.92
N GLN A 132 -21.74 -2.47 10.88
CA GLN A 132 -21.73 -1.52 9.76
C GLN A 132 -20.64 -1.78 8.73
N ILE A 133 -19.95 -2.92 8.79
CA ILE A 133 -18.87 -3.24 7.83
C ILE A 133 -19.36 -3.32 6.38
N LEU A 134 -20.64 -3.66 6.18
CA LEU A 134 -21.30 -3.61 4.87
C LEU A 134 -22.23 -2.40 4.71
N GLY A 135 -22.13 -1.43 5.61
CA GLY A 135 -22.86 -0.17 5.55
C GLY A 135 -22.26 0.80 4.51
N THR A 136 -23.04 1.80 4.11
CA THR A 136 -22.67 2.74 3.03
C THR A 136 -21.32 3.42 3.24
N SER A 137 -21.01 3.87 4.46
CA SER A 137 -19.73 4.50 4.78
C SER A 137 -18.55 3.55 4.57
N SER A 138 -18.65 2.32 5.07
CA SER A 138 -17.63 1.30 4.88
C SER A 138 -17.43 0.95 3.40
N LEU A 139 -18.52 0.84 2.63
CA LEU A 139 -18.45 0.53 1.21
C LEU A 139 -17.77 1.65 0.40
N ILE A 140 -17.91 2.91 0.82
CA ILE A 140 -17.19 4.04 0.21
C ILE A 140 -15.68 3.93 0.48
N ILE A 141 -15.27 3.57 1.70
CA ILE A 141 -13.86 3.36 2.04
C ILE A 141 -13.30 2.18 1.23
N MET A 142 -14.07 1.09 1.13
CA MET A 142 -13.71 -0.08 0.34
C MET A 142 -13.54 0.28 -1.13
N GLN A 143 -14.47 1.04 -1.69
CA GLN A 143 -14.39 1.53 -3.07
C GLN A 143 -13.11 2.34 -3.27
N SER A 144 -12.83 3.31 -2.40
CA SER A 144 -11.63 4.15 -2.50
C SER A 144 -10.33 3.33 -2.40
N ALA A 145 -10.28 2.35 -1.50
CA ALA A 145 -9.13 1.45 -1.37
C ALA A 145 -8.95 0.54 -2.60
N LEU A 146 -10.04 0.02 -3.16
CA LEU A 146 -10.02 -0.82 -4.35
C LEU A 146 -9.73 -0.02 -5.62
N GLU A 147 -10.12 1.24 -5.71
CA GLU A 147 -9.70 2.13 -6.81
C GLU A 147 -8.22 2.48 -6.68
N GLY A 148 -7.75 2.71 -5.44
CA GLY A 148 -6.34 2.96 -5.13
C GLY A 148 -5.40 1.79 -5.41
N ILE A 149 -5.91 0.59 -5.73
CA ILE A 149 -5.09 -0.58 -6.04
C ILE A 149 -4.48 -0.54 -7.45
N ILE A 150 -5.06 0.23 -8.39
CA ILE A 150 -4.77 0.08 -9.83
C ILE A 150 -3.27 0.29 -10.10
N TYR A 151 -2.71 1.38 -9.57
CA TYR A 151 -1.30 1.70 -9.75
C TYR A 151 -0.37 0.79 -8.96
N PRO A 152 -0.61 0.49 -7.67
CA PRO A 152 0.07 -0.57 -6.95
C PRO A 152 0.14 -1.91 -7.70
N CYS A 153 -0.94 -2.34 -8.37
CA CYS A 153 -0.96 -3.56 -9.18
C CYS A 153 -0.04 -3.47 -10.41
N ILE A 154 -0.03 -2.33 -11.11
CA ILE A 154 0.83 -2.12 -12.27
C ILE A 154 2.30 -2.12 -11.83
N VAL A 155 2.63 -1.29 -10.84
CA VAL A 155 4.01 -1.10 -10.36
C VAL A 155 4.53 -2.36 -9.69
N GLY A 156 3.73 -2.97 -8.81
CA GLY A 156 4.03 -4.25 -8.19
C GLY A 156 4.16 -5.37 -9.21
N GLY A 157 3.30 -5.40 -10.23
CA GLY A 157 3.39 -6.36 -11.33
C GLY A 157 4.69 -6.23 -12.13
N ILE A 158 5.12 -5.00 -12.45
CA ILE A 158 6.42 -4.73 -13.09
C ILE A 158 7.56 -5.18 -12.19
N GLY A 159 7.52 -4.85 -10.89
CA GLY A 159 8.49 -5.32 -9.91
C GLY A 159 8.55 -6.85 -9.87
N GLY A 160 7.39 -7.51 -9.82
CA GLY A 160 7.26 -8.97 -9.80
C GLY A 160 7.80 -9.65 -11.05
N LEU A 161 7.60 -9.03 -12.22
CA LEU A 161 8.19 -9.48 -13.48
C LEU A 161 9.73 -9.40 -13.44
N LEU A 162 10.27 -8.27 -12.97
CA LEU A 162 11.72 -8.08 -12.83
C LEU A 162 12.32 -9.08 -11.82
N GLY A 163 11.70 -9.23 -10.65
CA GLY A 163 12.12 -10.17 -9.61
C GLY A 163 12.10 -11.62 -10.10
N GLY A 164 11.02 -12.03 -10.77
CA GLY A 164 10.90 -13.39 -11.32
C GLY A 164 11.81 -13.65 -12.54
N ALA A 165 12.30 -12.60 -13.21
CA ALA A 165 13.29 -12.73 -14.28
C ALA A 165 14.72 -12.88 -13.74
N ILE A 166 15.05 -12.26 -12.60
CA ILE A 166 16.36 -12.37 -11.95
C ILE A 166 16.60 -13.79 -11.41
N THR A 167 15.55 -14.51 -10.99
CA THR A 167 15.65 -15.85 -10.39
C THR A 167 15.89 -16.99 -11.38
N ARG A 168 16.04 -16.70 -12.68
CA ARG A 168 16.10 -17.73 -13.74
C ARG A 168 17.40 -18.53 -13.83
N GLU A 169 18.43 -18.19 -13.06
CA GLU A 169 19.56 -19.09 -12.80
C GLU A 169 19.30 -19.94 -11.55
N ARG A 170 18.39 -20.92 -11.63
CA ARG A 170 18.27 -22.01 -10.64
C ARG A 170 17.83 -23.32 -11.28
#